data_AF-A0A357WXI5-F1
#
_entry.id   AF-A0A357WXI5-F1
#
_cell.length_a   1.000
_cell.length_b   1.000
_cell.length_c   1.000
_cell.angle_alpha   90.00
_cell.angle_beta   90.00
_cell.angle_gamma   90.00
#
_symmetry.space_group_name_H-M   'P 1'
#
loop_
_entity.id
_entity.type
_entity.pdbx_description
1 polymer ?
#
loop_
_entity_poly.entity_id
_entity_poly.type
_entity_poly.pdbx_seq_one_letter_code
_entity_poly.pdbx_strand_id
1 'polypeptide(L)'
;MYKKGLPDRRLIRVRRRKKVPVILYVTAALIAILFLIVLIALAFNQDDDKLVSSADLTTLSASSTETTETTTTTTDSTATSYSTAATSNATIESAAVPVSDEYFDDACFIGDSRTQGLMMYSSPEKATFYAIRGMNVASFFNDKAFENKTMTAEKMLQKKKFGKIYIMLGLNELGWTQVDSFIKRYGELVDSVKKSQPDAKIFIQSILPVSAAKSKSHPSFNNPRILKYNRLIYDMCVQKKVIYLNVRKSVEDKKGNLPAEATTDGIHMNKTYCDKWMDYLRMHTEVPVATPTTKKTTETSSTETTTITEPSTTQTTQATSTTNSGTFKGIAV
;
A
#
# COMPACT_ATOMS: atom_id res chain seq x y z
N MET A 1 -16.33 47.45 -55.98
CA MET A 1 -15.37 46.61 -55.23
C MET A 1 -15.95 46.28 -53.86
N TYR A 2 -15.94 44.99 -53.51
CA TYR A 2 -16.23 44.33 -52.22
C TYR A 2 -17.61 44.50 -51.54
N LYS A 3 -18.47 43.48 -51.76
CA LYS A 3 -19.56 43.07 -50.86
C LYS A 3 -18.97 42.48 -49.57
N LYS A 4 -19.36 43.00 -48.40
CA LYS A 4 -19.10 42.36 -47.09
C LYS A 4 -20.14 41.26 -46.85
N GLY A 5 -19.69 40.01 -46.81
CA GLY A 5 -20.52 38.86 -46.42
C GLY A 5 -20.69 38.80 -44.90
N LEU A 6 -21.93 38.67 -44.43
CA LEU A 6 -22.25 38.26 -43.06
C LEU A 6 -21.95 36.75 -42.89
N PRO A 7 -21.49 36.30 -41.71
CA PRO A 7 -21.30 34.88 -41.45
C PRO A 7 -22.64 34.13 -41.30
N ASP A 8 -22.77 33.07 -42.08
CA ASP A 8 -23.88 32.11 -42.15
C ASP A 8 -24.04 31.36 -40.81
N ARG A 9 -25.13 31.61 -40.07
CA ARG A 9 -25.52 30.85 -38.87
C ARG A 9 -26.36 29.63 -39.28
N ARG A 10 -25.71 28.54 -39.67
CA ARG A 10 -26.38 27.23 -39.77
C ARG A 10 -26.41 26.52 -38.43
N LEU A 11 -27.62 26.32 -37.92
CA LEU A 11 -27.96 25.56 -36.72
C LEU A 11 -27.54 24.08 -36.88
N ILE A 12 -26.54 23.63 -36.12
CA ILE A 12 -26.24 22.21 -35.97
C ILE A 12 -27.28 21.60 -35.01
N ARG A 13 -28.31 20.98 -35.57
CA ARG A 13 -29.28 20.18 -34.81
C ARG A 13 -28.65 18.82 -34.49
N VAL A 14 -28.02 18.69 -33.33
CA VAL A 14 -27.49 17.39 -32.86
C VAL A 14 -28.65 16.44 -32.59
N ARG A 15 -28.73 15.36 -33.38
CA ARG A 15 -29.73 14.30 -33.29
C ARG A 15 -29.49 13.51 -31.99
N ARG A 16 -30.29 13.75 -30.94
CA ARG A 16 -30.29 12.92 -29.71
C ARG A 16 -30.60 11.47 -30.10
N ARG A 17 -29.59 10.57 -30.02
CA ARG A 17 -29.81 9.13 -30.12
C ARG A 17 -30.69 8.69 -28.95
N LYS A 18 -31.80 8.00 -29.24
CA LYS A 18 -32.70 7.43 -28.23
C LYS A 18 -31.90 6.44 -27.37
N LYS A 19 -31.78 6.72 -26.07
CA LYS A 19 -31.23 5.78 -25.08
C LYS A 19 -32.24 4.64 -24.91
N VAL A 20 -32.10 3.57 -25.70
CA VAL A 20 -32.73 2.27 -25.39
C VAL A 20 -32.15 1.81 -24.03
N PRO A 21 -32.93 1.24 -23.10
CA PRO A 21 -32.59 1.28 -21.68
C PRO A 21 -31.47 0.30 -21.36
N VAL A 22 -30.23 0.78 -21.45
CA VAL A 22 -29.02 0.12 -20.91
C VAL A 22 -29.25 -0.32 -19.46
N ILE A 23 -30.08 0.43 -18.71
CA ILE A 23 -30.53 0.11 -17.36
C ILE A 23 -31.20 -1.28 -17.28
N LEU A 24 -32.01 -1.65 -18.28
CA LEU A 24 -32.78 -2.90 -18.29
C LEU A 24 -31.86 -4.13 -18.46
N TYR A 25 -30.79 -3.98 -19.24
CA TYR A 25 -29.76 -5.01 -19.40
C TYR A 25 -28.86 -5.14 -18.16
N VAL A 26 -28.56 -4.02 -17.49
CA VAL A 26 -27.80 -4.01 -16.24
C VAL A 26 -28.61 -4.69 -15.12
N THR A 27 -29.91 -4.42 -15.01
CA THR A 27 -30.76 -5.08 -14.01
C THR A 27 -30.90 -6.58 -14.27
N ALA A 28 -31.07 -7.00 -15.53
CA ALA A 28 -31.14 -8.42 -15.87
C ALA A 28 -29.82 -9.16 -15.55
N ALA A 29 -28.67 -8.52 -15.82
CA ALA A 29 -27.36 -9.08 -15.48
C ALA A 29 -27.14 -9.22 -13.97
N LEU A 30 -27.58 -8.24 -13.17
CA LEU A 30 -27.49 -8.30 -11.71
C LEU A 30 -28.36 -9.42 -11.12
N ILE A 31 -29.57 -9.62 -11.66
CA ILE A 31 -30.45 -10.72 -11.25
C ILE A 31 -29.83 -12.08 -11.58
N ALA A 32 -29.26 -12.24 -12.78
CA ALA A 32 -28.59 -13.48 -13.17
C ALA A 32 -27.38 -13.81 -12.27
N ILE A 33 -26.60 -12.79 -11.86
CA ILE A 33 -25.49 -12.97 -10.92
C ILE A 33 -26.00 -13.38 -9.53
N LEU A 34 -27.09 -12.78 -9.05
CA LEU A 34 -27.69 -13.15 -7.76
C LEU A 34 -28.16 -14.62 -7.77
N PHE A 35 -28.80 -15.05 -8.86
CA PHE A 35 -29.21 -16.46 -9.04
C PHE A 35 -28.00 -17.41 -9.06
N LEU A 36 -26.91 -17.04 -9.72
CA LEU A 36 -25.69 -17.85 -9.73
C LEU A 36 -25.09 -17.99 -8.33
N ILE A 37 -25.08 -16.93 -7.53
CA ILE A 37 -24.59 -16.96 -6.13
C ILE A 37 -25.47 -17.88 -5.28
N VAL A 38 -26.80 -17.84 -5.44
CA VAL A 38 -27.71 -18.74 -4.72
C VAL A 38 -27.51 -20.19 -5.11
N LEU A 39 -27.32 -20.49 -6.41
CA LEU A 39 -27.04 -21.86 -6.88
C LEU A 39 -25.71 -22.39 -6.31
N ILE A 40 -24.69 -21.53 -6.26
CA ILE A 40 -23.40 -21.87 -5.65
C ILE A 40 -23.56 -22.13 -4.15
N ALA A 41 -24.30 -21.29 -3.42
CA ALA A 41 -24.56 -21.48 -2.00
C ALA A 41 -25.35 -22.77 -1.70
N LEU A 42 -26.32 -23.12 -2.55
CA LEU A 42 -27.07 -24.38 -2.44
C LEU A 42 -26.18 -25.60 -2.74
N ALA A 43 -25.26 -25.49 -3.70
CA ALA A 43 -24.30 -26.55 -4.02
C ALA A 43 -23.28 -26.76 -2.88
N PHE A 44 -22.89 -25.71 -2.16
CA PHE A 44 -21.99 -25.80 -1.00
C PHE A 44 -22.69 -26.16 0.31
N ASN A 45 -24.02 -26.12 0.37
CA ASN A 45 -24.81 -26.56 1.52
C ASN A 45 -25.26 -28.03 1.41
N GLN A 46 -24.73 -28.82 0.47
CA GLN A 46 -25.09 -30.23 0.28
C GLN A 46 -24.08 -31.27 0.79
N ASP A 47 -22.98 -30.85 1.42
CA ASP A 47 -22.01 -31.78 2.01
C ASP A 47 -21.90 -31.59 3.52
N ASP A 48 -22.92 -32.07 4.26
CA ASP A 48 -22.81 -32.45 5.66
C ASP A 48 -23.95 -33.43 5.99
N ASP A 49 -23.89 -34.61 5.38
CA ASP A 49 -24.60 -35.77 5.89
C ASP A 49 -23.85 -37.04 5.48
N LYS A 50 -22.97 -37.52 6.38
CA LYS A 50 -22.82 -38.96 6.60
C LYS A 50 -21.96 -39.34 7.82
N LEU A 51 -22.62 -40.13 8.69
CA LEU A 51 -22.12 -41.22 9.53
C LEU A 51 -21.67 -40.89 10.96
N VAL A 52 -22.63 -40.92 11.89
CA VAL A 52 -22.45 -41.71 13.13
C VAL A 52 -23.66 -42.61 13.36
N SER A 53 -23.32 -43.86 13.64
CA SER A 53 -24.10 -45.08 13.85
C SER A 53 -25.36 -44.95 14.70
N SER A 54 -26.46 -45.52 14.21
CA SER A 54 -27.68 -45.83 14.94
C SER A 54 -27.56 -47.18 15.66
N ALA A 55 -27.70 -47.17 16.99
CA ALA A 55 -28.20 -48.32 17.76
C ALA A 55 -28.95 -47.80 18.99
N ASP A 56 -30.15 -48.36 19.18
CA ASP A 56 -31.08 -48.26 20.30
C ASP A 56 -31.89 -46.97 20.52
N LEU A 57 -33.14 -47.03 20.04
CA LEU A 57 -34.30 -46.41 20.66
C LEU A 57 -35.06 -47.47 21.46
N THR A 58 -35.22 -47.27 22.77
CA THR A 58 -36.42 -47.73 23.48
C THR A 58 -36.79 -46.76 24.61
N THR A 59 -37.93 -46.11 24.38
CA THR A 59 -38.93 -45.47 25.25
C THR A 59 -38.81 -45.53 26.78
N LEU A 60 -39.10 -44.38 27.43
CA LEU A 60 -40.11 -44.10 28.49
C LEU A 60 -39.73 -42.79 29.21
N SER A 61 -40.50 -41.71 29.12
CA SER A 61 -41.64 -41.32 29.98
C SER A 61 -41.26 -40.38 31.13
N ALA A 62 -41.91 -39.20 31.13
CA ALA A 62 -42.26 -38.27 32.21
C ALA A 62 -41.23 -37.89 33.30
N SER A 63 -40.97 -36.58 33.44
CA SER A 63 -41.42 -35.79 34.60
C SER A 63 -40.81 -34.38 34.57
N SER A 64 -41.68 -33.39 34.82
CA SER A 64 -41.38 -31.98 35.05
C SER A 64 -40.38 -31.76 36.18
N THR A 65 -39.52 -30.73 36.11
CA THR A 65 -39.50 -29.64 37.11
C THR A 65 -38.78 -28.40 36.56
N GLU A 66 -39.44 -27.28 36.78
CA GLU A 66 -39.03 -25.89 36.66
C GLU A 66 -38.00 -25.54 37.75
N THR A 67 -36.91 -24.84 37.43
CA THR A 67 -36.24 -23.93 38.37
C THR A 67 -35.48 -22.85 37.61
N THR A 68 -36.00 -21.63 37.78
CA THR A 68 -35.37 -20.35 37.51
C THR A 68 -34.20 -20.13 38.47
N GLU A 69 -33.03 -19.72 37.99
CA GLU A 69 -32.12 -18.92 38.81
C GLU A 69 -31.51 -17.78 38.00
N THR A 70 -31.97 -16.59 38.37
CA THR A 70 -31.35 -15.29 38.12
C THR A 70 -30.29 -15.09 39.20
N THR A 71 -29.08 -14.65 38.87
CA THR A 71 -28.27 -13.86 39.81
C THR A 71 -27.49 -12.78 39.07
N THR A 72 -27.62 -11.60 39.66
CA THR A 72 -27.23 -10.25 39.27
C THR A 72 -25.80 -9.96 39.75
N THR A 73 -25.05 -9.24 38.92
CA THR A 73 -24.02 -8.21 39.21
C THR A 73 -22.93 -8.48 40.25
N THR A 74 -21.67 -8.31 39.84
CA THR A 74 -20.73 -7.42 40.56
C THR A 74 -19.70 -6.83 39.58
N THR A 75 -19.74 -5.50 39.51
CA THR A 75 -18.74 -4.60 38.96
C THR A 75 -17.54 -4.56 39.92
N ASP A 76 -16.32 -4.77 39.45
CA ASP A 76 -15.15 -4.17 40.11
C ASP A 76 -14.10 -3.74 39.09
N SER A 77 -13.58 -2.55 39.34
CA SER A 77 -12.63 -1.81 38.54
C SER A 77 -11.21 -2.23 38.90
N THR A 78 -10.34 -2.41 37.91
CA THR A 78 -8.94 -2.03 38.08
C THR A 78 -8.39 -1.51 36.76
N ALA A 79 -8.36 -0.18 36.69
CA ALA A 79 -7.57 0.56 35.73
C ALA A 79 -6.10 0.47 36.13
N THR A 80 -5.26 -0.11 35.28
CA THR A 80 -3.80 0.05 35.36
C THR A 80 -3.35 0.94 34.22
N SER A 81 -3.18 2.20 34.58
CA SER A 81 -2.54 3.27 33.85
C SER A 81 -1.05 2.99 33.65
N TYR A 82 -0.64 2.75 32.41
CA TYR A 82 0.75 2.92 32.01
C TYR A 82 0.91 4.30 31.38
N SER A 83 1.28 5.26 32.24
CA SER A 83 1.91 6.50 31.85
C SER A 83 3.42 6.27 31.79
N THR A 84 4.00 6.37 30.60
CA THR A 84 5.42 6.73 30.48
C THR A 84 5.54 7.74 29.35
N ALA A 85 5.89 8.96 29.74
CA ALA A 85 6.12 10.09 28.89
C ALA A 85 7.50 10.04 28.21
N ALA A 86 7.62 10.87 27.15
CA ALA A 86 8.82 11.34 26.46
C ALA A 86 9.53 10.31 25.54
N THR A 87 9.82 10.61 24.28
CA THR A 87 10.40 11.86 23.79
C THR A 87 9.94 12.16 22.36
N SER A 88 9.25 13.29 22.21
CA SER A 88 8.95 13.94 20.95
C SER A 88 10.23 14.54 20.36
N ASN A 89 10.82 13.88 19.37
CA ASN A 89 11.61 14.59 18.37
C ASN A 89 10.66 15.04 17.26
N ALA A 90 9.86 16.05 17.58
CA ALA A 90 9.21 16.85 16.56
C ALA A 90 10.30 17.72 15.91
N THR A 91 10.85 17.25 14.80
CA THR A 91 11.31 18.17 13.75
C THR A 91 10.16 19.14 13.52
N ILE A 92 10.40 20.43 13.69
CA ILE A 92 9.39 21.47 13.47
C ILE A 92 9.03 21.43 11.99
N GLU A 93 8.04 20.62 11.67
CA GLU A 93 7.30 20.64 10.42
C GLU A 93 6.47 21.92 10.49
N SER A 94 7.05 23.01 9.97
CA SER A 94 6.34 24.25 9.70
C SER A 94 4.99 23.87 9.12
N ALA A 95 3.89 24.20 9.81
CA ALA A 95 2.54 23.79 9.43
C ALA A 95 2.31 24.17 7.96
N ALA A 96 2.39 23.19 7.08
CA ALA A 96 2.32 23.41 5.66
C ALA A 96 0.89 23.90 5.35
N VAL A 97 0.78 25.10 4.80
CA VAL A 97 -0.50 25.62 4.32
C VAL A 97 -0.90 24.74 3.14
N PRO A 98 -2.10 24.13 3.15
CA PRO A 98 -2.52 23.27 2.05
C PRO A 98 -2.63 24.10 0.77
N VAL A 99 -2.06 23.58 -0.31
CA VAL A 99 -2.23 24.19 -1.65
C VAL A 99 -3.66 24.00 -2.14
N SER A 100 -4.10 24.91 -3.01
CA SER A 100 -5.37 24.77 -3.73
C SER A 100 -5.26 23.75 -4.88
N ASP A 101 -6.40 23.39 -5.47
CA ASP A 101 -6.47 22.37 -6.52
C ASP A 101 -5.70 22.75 -7.79
N GLU A 102 -5.52 24.06 -8.06
CA GLU A 102 -4.74 24.57 -9.21
C GLU A 102 -3.29 24.11 -9.20
N TYR A 103 -2.74 23.76 -8.02
CA TYR A 103 -1.40 23.18 -7.92
C TYR A 103 -1.27 21.86 -8.69
N PHE A 104 -2.39 21.13 -8.90
CA PHE A 104 -2.44 19.84 -9.56
C PHE A 104 -2.88 19.91 -11.04
N ASP A 105 -3.06 21.11 -11.62
CA ASP A 105 -3.47 21.30 -13.02
C ASP A 105 -2.48 20.65 -14.01
N ASP A 106 -1.20 20.59 -13.65
CA ASP A 106 -0.09 19.98 -14.41
C ASP A 106 0.35 18.62 -13.83
N ALA A 107 -0.43 18.03 -12.92
CA ALA A 107 -0.11 16.77 -12.27
C ALA A 107 -0.60 15.55 -13.06
N CYS A 108 0.20 14.48 -13.03
CA CYS A 108 -0.18 13.15 -13.50
C CYS A 108 -0.17 12.15 -12.33
N PHE A 109 -1.25 11.43 -12.15
CA PHE A 109 -1.39 10.34 -11.19
C PHE A 109 -1.35 8.99 -11.92
N ILE A 110 -0.48 8.09 -11.47
CA ILE A 110 -0.30 6.75 -12.03
C ILE A 110 -0.53 5.74 -10.92
N GLY A 111 -1.39 4.76 -11.16
CA GLY A 111 -1.63 3.74 -10.15
C GLY A 111 -2.70 2.72 -10.47
N ASP A 112 -3.08 1.98 -9.44
CA ASP A 112 -4.02 0.86 -9.52
C ASP A 112 -5.49 1.27 -9.24
N SER A 113 -6.30 0.31 -8.79
CA SER A 113 -7.71 0.52 -8.43
C SER A 113 -7.89 1.52 -7.29
N ARG A 114 -6.92 1.70 -6.39
CA ARG A 114 -7.02 2.70 -5.32
C ARG A 114 -6.80 4.11 -5.84
N THR A 115 -5.88 4.28 -6.79
CA THR A 115 -5.69 5.56 -7.49
C THR A 115 -6.89 5.88 -8.37
N GLN A 116 -7.53 4.87 -8.97
CA GLN A 116 -8.81 5.05 -9.64
C GLN A 116 -9.92 5.48 -8.65
N GLY A 117 -9.93 4.92 -7.43
CA GLY A 117 -10.80 5.37 -6.35
C GLY A 117 -10.62 6.85 -6.00
N LEU A 118 -9.36 7.28 -5.83
CA LEU A 118 -9.02 8.69 -5.60
C LEU A 118 -9.52 9.59 -6.73
N MET A 119 -9.32 9.16 -7.99
CA MET A 119 -9.81 9.87 -9.17
C MET A 119 -11.33 10.09 -9.11
N MET A 120 -12.09 9.07 -8.72
CA MET A 120 -13.56 9.12 -8.69
C MET A 120 -14.12 9.96 -7.54
N TYR A 121 -13.43 9.99 -6.40
CA TYR A 121 -13.98 10.55 -5.16
C TYR A 121 -13.46 11.92 -4.77
N SER A 122 -12.19 12.22 -5.09
CA SER A 122 -11.46 13.35 -4.47
C SER A 122 -10.46 14.03 -5.41
N SER A 123 -10.55 13.76 -6.72
CA SER A 123 -9.63 14.32 -7.72
C SER A 123 -9.75 15.83 -7.86
N PRO A 124 -8.62 16.55 -7.97
CA PRO A 124 -8.60 17.87 -8.61
C PRO A 124 -9.14 17.77 -10.04
N GLU A 125 -9.92 18.76 -10.49
CA GLU A 125 -10.68 18.68 -11.76
C GLU A 125 -9.80 18.48 -13.00
N LYS A 126 -8.63 19.14 -13.05
CA LYS A 126 -7.75 19.16 -14.23
C LYS A 126 -6.56 18.21 -14.15
N ALA A 127 -6.39 17.52 -13.01
CA ALA A 127 -5.33 16.53 -12.86
C ALA A 127 -5.52 15.37 -13.84
N THR A 128 -4.42 14.84 -14.37
CA THR A 128 -4.45 13.73 -15.33
C THR A 128 -4.25 12.40 -14.60
N PHE A 129 -5.04 11.38 -14.92
CA PHE A 129 -4.93 10.06 -14.30
C PHE A 129 -4.66 8.97 -15.34
N TYR A 130 -3.57 8.24 -15.15
CA TYR A 130 -3.26 6.98 -15.81
C TYR A 130 -3.35 5.84 -14.80
N ALA A 131 -4.59 5.58 -14.36
CA ALA A 131 -4.89 4.56 -13.36
C ALA A 131 -5.93 3.56 -13.88
N ILE A 132 -5.66 2.27 -13.68
CA ILE A 132 -6.58 1.18 -14.04
C ILE A 132 -6.64 0.15 -12.91
N ARG A 133 -7.79 -0.52 -12.79
CA ARG A 133 -7.94 -1.62 -11.84
C ARG A 133 -6.86 -2.69 -12.07
N GLY A 134 -6.17 -3.07 -11.00
CA GLY A 134 -5.15 -4.13 -11.02
C GLY A 134 -3.80 -3.72 -11.63
N MET A 135 -3.59 -2.44 -11.95
CA MET A 135 -2.28 -1.98 -12.44
C MET A 135 -1.16 -2.39 -11.47
N ASN A 136 -0.06 -2.86 -12.01
CA ASN A 136 1.19 -3.13 -11.33
C ASN A 136 2.37 -2.51 -12.10
N VAL A 137 3.58 -2.59 -11.54
CA VAL A 137 4.80 -2.03 -12.14
C VAL A 137 5.13 -2.61 -13.51
N ALA A 138 4.70 -3.84 -13.82
CA ALA A 138 4.89 -4.43 -15.15
C ALA A 138 3.84 -3.95 -16.16
N SER A 139 2.57 -3.89 -15.77
CA SER A 139 1.48 -3.43 -16.65
C SER A 139 1.62 -1.97 -17.08
N PHE A 140 2.33 -1.12 -16.31
CA PHE A 140 2.69 0.24 -16.73
C PHE A 140 3.33 0.28 -18.13
N PHE A 141 4.17 -0.72 -18.44
CA PHE A 141 4.87 -0.85 -19.71
C PHE A 141 4.11 -1.68 -20.74
N ASN A 142 3.30 -2.64 -20.29
CA ASN A 142 2.84 -3.73 -21.14
C ASN A 142 1.34 -3.63 -21.47
N ASP A 143 0.52 -3.11 -20.56
CA ASP A 143 -0.93 -3.13 -20.72
C ASP A 143 -1.39 -1.95 -21.56
N LYS A 144 -1.89 -2.25 -22.76
CA LYS A 144 -2.56 -1.29 -23.62
C LYS A 144 -3.96 -1.02 -23.09
N ALA A 145 -4.07 -0.19 -22.07
CA ALA A 145 -5.34 0.12 -21.40
C ALA A 145 -5.85 1.55 -21.70
N PHE A 146 -5.01 2.39 -22.30
CA PHE A 146 -5.30 3.80 -22.58
C PHE A 146 -5.51 4.03 -24.07
N GLU A 147 -6.18 5.13 -24.42
CA GLU A 147 -6.56 5.50 -25.79
C GLU A 147 -7.18 4.32 -26.56
N ASN A 148 -8.39 3.91 -26.15
CA ASN A 148 -9.11 2.77 -26.75
C ASN A 148 -8.29 1.47 -26.76
N LYS A 149 -7.54 1.22 -25.69
CA LYS A 149 -6.70 0.02 -25.51
C LYS A 149 -5.58 -0.11 -26.54
N THR A 150 -5.04 1.02 -27.02
CA THR A 150 -3.92 1.02 -27.96
C THR A 150 -2.61 1.40 -27.28
N MET A 151 -2.67 2.19 -26.19
CA MET A 151 -1.51 2.77 -25.51
C MET A 151 -1.34 2.27 -24.08
N THR A 152 -0.08 2.18 -23.66
CA THR A 152 0.34 1.88 -22.29
C THR A 152 0.48 3.17 -21.49
N ALA A 153 0.54 3.10 -20.16
CA ALA A 153 0.74 4.30 -19.33
C ALA A 153 2.08 4.99 -19.67
N GLU A 154 3.14 4.22 -19.92
CA GLU A 154 4.43 4.74 -20.38
C GLU A 154 4.28 5.56 -21.67
N LYS A 155 3.53 5.04 -22.66
CA LYS A 155 3.31 5.75 -23.93
C LYS A 155 2.45 6.98 -23.75
N MET A 156 1.43 6.93 -22.89
CA MET A 156 0.63 8.10 -22.57
C MET A 156 1.46 9.24 -21.96
N LEU A 157 2.37 8.91 -21.04
CA LEU A 157 3.30 9.89 -20.47
C LEU A 157 4.16 10.57 -21.52
N GLN A 158 4.50 9.91 -22.63
CA GLN A 158 5.33 10.52 -23.68
C GLN A 158 4.56 11.58 -24.51
N LYS A 159 3.23 11.63 -24.43
CA LYS A 159 2.37 12.52 -25.25
C LYS A 159 2.10 13.88 -24.63
N LYS A 160 2.28 14.04 -23.33
CA LYS A 160 1.99 15.28 -22.58
C LYS A 160 3.10 15.54 -21.57
N LYS A 161 3.46 16.80 -21.35
CA LYS A 161 4.39 17.20 -20.30
C LYS A 161 3.64 17.52 -19.01
N PHE A 162 4.23 17.12 -17.89
CA PHE A 162 3.70 17.32 -16.54
C PHE A 162 4.77 17.98 -15.68
N GLY A 163 4.37 18.88 -14.78
CA GLY A 163 5.29 19.39 -13.78
C GLY A 163 5.42 18.47 -12.56
N LYS A 164 4.43 17.58 -12.34
CA LYS A 164 4.38 16.69 -11.17
C LYS A 164 3.85 15.31 -11.56
N ILE A 165 4.48 14.26 -11.04
CA ILE A 165 4.06 12.88 -11.28
C ILE A 165 3.97 12.15 -9.95
N TYR A 166 2.77 11.68 -9.64
CA TYR A 166 2.44 10.93 -8.44
C TYR A 166 2.21 9.47 -8.79
N ILE A 167 2.98 8.56 -8.18
CA ILE A 167 2.93 7.13 -8.52
C ILE A 167 2.62 6.32 -7.26
N MET A 168 1.54 5.55 -7.28
CA MET A 168 1.21 4.57 -6.23
C MET A 168 0.94 3.20 -6.85
N LEU A 169 1.93 2.31 -6.76
CA LEU A 169 1.87 0.90 -7.16
C LEU A 169 2.57 0.04 -6.10
N GLY A 170 2.37 -1.28 -6.14
CA GLY A 170 2.99 -2.22 -5.20
C GLY A 170 2.00 -3.12 -4.44
N LEU A 171 0.72 -2.74 -4.39
CA LEU A 171 -0.31 -3.55 -3.72
C LEU A 171 -0.57 -4.88 -4.46
N ASN A 172 -0.65 -4.83 -5.78
CA ASN A 172 -0.93 -6.00 -6.62
C ASN A 172 0.30 -6.92 -6.74
N GLU A 173 1.47 -6.43 -6.37
CA GLU A 173 2.76 -7.10 -6.36
C GLU A 173 3.04 -7.82 -5.04
N LEU A 174 2.17 -7.66 -4.03
CA LEU A 174 2.29 -8.40 -2.77
C LEU A 174 2.24 -9.92 -2.99
N GLY A 175 1.55 -10.39 -4.02
CA GLY A 175 1.48 -11.80 -4.40
C GLY A 175 2.68 -12.33 -5.17
N TRP A 176 3.63 -11.48 -5.58
CA TRP A 176 4.79 -11.93 -6.36
C TRP A 176 5.74 -12.76 -5.50
N THR A 177 6.26 -13.85 -6.09
CA THR A 177 7.21 -14.76 -5.44
C THR A 177 8.52 -14.05 -5.10
N GLN A 178 9.05 -13.30 -6.06
CA GLN A 178 10.33 -12.60 -5.93
C GLN A 178 10.12 -11.11 -5.65
N VAL A 179 10.35 -10.71 -4.39
CA VAL A 179 10.27 -9.30 -3.96
C VAL A 179 11.31 -8.43 -4.68
N ASP A 180 12.49 -8.98 -4.97
CA ASP A 180 13.55 -8.25 -5.67
C ASP A 180 13.14 -7.89 -7.11
N SER A 181 12.36 -8.77 -7.76
CA SER A 181 11.79 -8.49 -9.09
C SER A 181 10.82 -7.32 -9.04
N PHE A 182 10.03 -7.19 -7.97
CA PHE A 182 9.15 -6.03 -7.77
C PHE A 182 9.96 -4.73 -7.71
N ILE A 183 10.94 -4.64 -6.81
CA ILE A 183 11.63 -3.36 -6.59
C ILE A 183 12.54 -2.98 -7.77
N LYS A 184 13.16 -3.96 -8.42
CA LYS A 184 13.90 -3.75 -9.67
C LYS A 184 12.98 -3.17 -10.74
N ARG A 185 11.80 -3.77 -10.93
CA ARG A 185 10.83 -3.32 -11.94
C ARG A 185 10.25 -1.94 -11.63
N TYR A 186 10.03 -1.63 -10.35
CA TYR A 186 9.63 -0.28 -9.95
C TYR A 186 10.76 0.73 -10.25
N GLY A 187 12.01 0.38 -9.99
CA GLY A 187 13.16 1.21 -10.36
C GLY A 187 13.22 1.53 -11.86
N GLU A 188 12.96 0.55 -12.72
CA GLU A 188 12.86 0.73 -14.19
C GLU A 188 11.71 1.65 -14.59
N LEU A 189 10.56 1.55 -13.90
CA LEU A 189 9.43 2.46 -14.09
C LEU A 189 9.85 3.89 -13.79
N VAL A 190 10.50 4.13 -12.65
CA VAL A 190 10.99 5.47 -12.27
C VAL A 190 12.00 6.00 -13.29
N ASP A 191 12.92 5.17 -13.79
CA ASP A 191 13.88 5.58 -14.82
C ASP A 191 13.18 5.99 -16.13
N SER A 192 12.16 5.24 -16.56
CA SER A 192 11.37 5.58 -17.75
C SER A 192 10.59 6.89 -17.57
N VAL A 193 10.02 7.11 -16.39
CA VAL A 193 9.35 8.38 -16.04
C VAL A 193 10.35 9.54 -16.08
N LYS A 194 11.52 9.43 -15.43
CA LYS A 194 12.57 10.47 -15.48
C LYS A 194 13.01 10.78 -16.91
N LYS A 195 13.16 9.76 -17.75
CA LYS A 195 13.55 9.92 -19.15
C LYS A 195 12.49 10.67 -19.97
N SER A 196 11.21 10.38 -19.74
CA SER A 196 10.11 11.00 -20.49
C SER A 196 9.72 12.37 -19.96
N GLN A 197 9.98 12.64 -18.67
CA GLN A 197 9.55 13.82 -17.93
C GLN A 197 10.72 14.39 -17.09
N PRO A 198 11.79 14.90 -17.73
CA PRO A 198 13.03 15.28 -17.04
C PRO A 198 12.86 16.45 -16.05
N ASP A 199 11.89 17.32 -16.29
CA ASP A 199 11.65 18.52 -15.47
C ASP A 199 10.58 18.31 -14.38
N ALA A 200 9.95 17.13 -14.33
CA ALA A 200 8.86 16.86 -13.40
C ALA A 200 9.37 16.52 -11.99
N LYS A 201 8.70 17.04 -10.95
CA LYS A 201 8.82 16.50 -9.59
C LYS A 201 8.16 15.11 -9.55
N ILE A 202 8.92 14.07 -9.19
CA ILE A 202 8.41 12.69 -9.12
C ILE A 202 8.21 12.29 -7.66
N PHE A 203 6.95 12.04 -7.31
CA PHE A 203 6.47 11.62 -6.00
C PHE A 203 6.08 10.15 -6.04
N ILE A 204 6.81 9.31 -5.32
CA ILE A 204 6.47 7.90 -5.11
C ILE A 204 5.74 7.78 -3.78
N GLN A 205 4.51 7.26 -3.83
CA GLN A 205 3.64 7.16 -2.68
C GLN A 205 3.78 5.78 -2.02
N SER A 206 3.79 5.76 -0.69
CA SER A 206 3.71 4.52 0.08
C SER A 206 2.43 3.75 -0.27
N ILE A 207 2.51 2.42 -0.31
CA ILE A 207 1.34 1.55 -0.37
C ILE A 207 0.49 1.75 0.90
N LEU A 208 -0.79 2.06 0.69
CA LEU A 208 -1.78 2.25 1.76
C LEU A 208 -2.07 0.94 2.51
N PRO A 209 -2.43 0.99 3.80
CA PRO A 209 -2.77 -0.19 4.56
C PRO A 209 -4.03 -0.87 4.02
N VAL A 210 -4.24 -2.13 4.41
CA VAL A 210 -5.51 -2.85 4.31
C VAL A 210 -6.16 -2.93 5.68
N SER A 211 -7.44 -3.30 5.75
CA SER A 211 -8.10 -3.45 7.06
C SER A 211 -7.46 -4.57 7.88
N ALA A 212 -7.62 -4.51 9.20
CA ALA A 212 -7.10 -5.55 10.09
C ALA A 212 -7.65 -6.94 9.73
N ALA A 213 -8.95 -7.02 9.39
CA ALA A 213 -9.59 -8.26 8.95
C ALA A 213 -8.95 -8.78 7.66
N LYS A 214 -8.74 -7.92 6.66
CA LYS A 214 -8.09 -8.31 5.40
C LYS A 214 -6.64 -8.74 5.61
N SER A 215 -5.91 -8.03 6.46
CA SER A 215 -4.52 -8.35 6.79
C SER A 215 -4.37 -9.72 7.45
N LYS A 216 -5.39 -10.18 8.20
CA LYS A 216 -5.38 -11.52 8.83
C LYS A 216 -5.79 -12.63 7.86
N SER A 217 -6.53 -12.31 6.81
CA SER A 217 -7.14 -13.32 5.94
C SER A 217 -6.20 -13.88 4.86
N HIS A 218 -4.97 -13.36 4.72
CA HIS A 218 -4.10 -13.75 3.61
C HIS A 218 -2.60 -13.73 4.00
N PRO A 219 -1.82 -14.78 3.66
CA PRO A 219 -0.41 -14.90 4.06
C PRO A 219 0.50 -13.85 3.41
N SER A 220 0.26 -13.49 2.16
CA SER A 220 1.05 -12.47 1.44
C SER A 220 0.37 -11.10 1.32
N PHE A 221 -0.96 -11.02 1.30
CA PHE A 221 -1.69 -9.76 1.12
C PHE A 221 -2.04 -9.14 2.48
N ASN A 222 -1.07 -8.52 3.16
CA ASN A 222 -1.23 -8.03 4.53
C ASN A 222 -0.37 -6.81 4.88
N ASN A 223 -0.70 -6.15 6.00
CA ASN A 223 -0.03 -4.94 6.46
C ASN A 223 1.46 -5.12 6.78
N PRO A 224 1.92 -6.22 7.42
CA PRO A 224 3.35 -6.47 7.59
C PRO A 224 4.13 -6.50 6.27
N ARG A 225 3.60 -7.18 5.25
CA ARG A 225 4.24 -7.21 3.93
C ARG A 225 4.19 -5.85 3.24
N ILE A 226 3.08 -5.10 3.36
CA ILE A 226 2.99 -3.72 2.89
C ILE A 226 4.08 -2.85 3.51
N LEU A 227 4.32 -2.96 4.83
CA LEU A 227 5.40 -2.23 5.50
C LEU A 227 6.79 -2.61 4.96
N LYS A 228 7.03 -3.89 4.69
CA LYS A 228 8.26 -4.35 4.03
C LYS A 228 8.42 -3.71 2.65
N TYR A 229 7.37 -3.70 1.83
CA TYR A 229 7.41 -3.11 0.49
C TYR A 229 7.63 -1.59 0.54
N ASN A 230 6.97 -0.90 1.47
CA ASN A 230 7.17 0.56 1.64
C ASN A 230 8.61 0.92 2.00
N ARG A 231 9.31 0.07 2.76
CA ARG A 231 10.75 0.26 3.05
C ARG A 231 11.59 0.10 1.79
N LEU A 232 11.34 -0.93 0.99
CA LEU A 232 12.02 -1.13 -0.28
C LEU A 232 11.75 0.03 -1.26
N ILE A 233 10.51 0.51 -1.32
CA ILE A 233 10.13 1.67 -2.14
C ILE A 233 10.89 2.91 -1.68
N TYR A 234 10.97 3.16 -0.36
CA TYR A 234 11.75 4.27 0.19
C TYR A 234 13.23 4.18 -0.22
N ASP A 235 13.87 3.02 -0.04
CA ASP A 235 15.26 2.81 -0.42
C ASP A 235 15.49 3.02 -1.93
N MET A 236 14.55 2.58 -2.77
CA MET A 236 14.56 2.86 -4.20
C MET A 236 14.44 4.36 -4.48
N CYS A 237 13.59 5.10 -3.76
CA CYS A 237 13.46 6.55 -3.92
C CYS A 237 14.79 7.26 -3.61
N VAL A 238 15.48 6.82 -2.55
CA VAL A 238 16.82 7.33 -2.18
C VAL A 238 17.81 7.09 -3.33
N GLN A 239 17.88 5.85 -3.84
CA GLN A 239 18.78 5.50 -4.95
C GLN A 239 18.48 6.27 -6.24
N LYS A 240 17.19 6.45 -6.56
CA LYS A 240 16.72 7.14 -7.77
C LYS A 240 16.70 8.66 -7.62
N LYS A 241 16.95 9.19 -6.43
CA LYS A 241 16.89 10.62 -6.08
C LYS A 241 15.53 11.23 -6.43
N VAL A 242 14.47 10.56 -6.02
CA VAL A 242 13.07 11.02 -6.18
C VAL A 242 12.41 11.18 -4.81
N ILE A 243 11.24 11.81 -4.78
CA ILE A 243 10.53 12.13 -3.55
C ILE A 243 9.74 10.90 -3.11
N TYR A 244 9.77 10.58 -1.81
CA TYR A 244 8.90 9.59 -1.20
C TYR A 244 7.84 10.28 -0.35
N LEU A 245 6.56 9.94 -0.56
CA LEU A 245 5.43 10.42 0.23
C LEU A 245 4.85 9.28 1.06
N ASN A 246 4.84 9.44 2.38
CA ASN A 246 4.28 8.46 3.31
C ASN A 246 2.76 8.62 3.48
N VAL A 247 2.02 8.57 2.37
CA VAL A 247 0.56 8.75 2.32
C VAL A 247 -0.21 7.75 3.17
N ARG A 248 0.40 6.62 3.55
CA ARG A 248 -0.15 5.69 4.54
C ARG A 248 -0.58 6.39 5.83
N LYS A 249 0.17 7.41 6.26
CA LYS A 249 -0.08 8.15 7.51
C LYS A 249 -1.41 8.91 7.51
N SER A 250 -1.98 9.22 6.36
CA SER A 250 -3.24 9.96 6.28
C SER A 250 -4.47 9.08 6.52
N VAL A 251 -4.33 7.76 6.40
CA VAL A 251 -5.47 6.83 6.43
C VAL A 251 -5.35 5.73 7.48
N GLU A 252 -4.18 5.52 8.08
CA GLU A 252 -4.00 4.45 9.07
C GLU A 252 -4.55 4.79 10.45
N ASP A 253 -5.09 3.79 11.15
CA ASP A 253 -5.42 3.88 12.57
C ASP A 253 -4.17 3.82 13.46
N LYS A 254 -4.37 3.93 14.78
CA LYS A 254 -3.29 3.84 15.79
C LYS A 254 -2.52 2.51 15.76
N LYS A 255 -3.10 1.46 15.16
CA LYS A 255 -2.50 0.13 15.01
C LYS A 255 -1.88 -0.08 13.62
N GLY A 256 -1.88 0.95 12.77
CA GLY A 256 -1.36 0.90 11.42
C GLY A 256 -2.25 0.15 10.43
N ASN A 257 -3.55 0.00 10.67
CA ASN A 257 -4.49 -0.63 9.73
C ASN A 257 -5.35 0.42 9.03
N LEU A 258 -5.96 0.05 7.91
CA LEU A 258 -7.06 0.83 7.36
C LEU A 258 -8.30 0.66 8.29
N PRO A 259 -8.89 1.75 8.81
CA PRO A 259 -10.06 1.66 9.69
C PRO A 259 -11.23 0.91 9.03
N ALA A 260 -12.01 0.20 9.84
CA ALA A 260 -13.10 -0.63 9.32
C ALA A 260 -14.17 0.19 8.60
N GLU A 261 -14.45 1.41 9.09
CA GLU A 261 -15.39 2.33 8.47
C GLU A 261 -14.88 2.97 7.18
N ALA A 262 -13.58 2.83 6.86
CA ALA A 262 -12.98 3.37 5.65
C ALA A 262 -13.31 2.54 4.40
N THR A 263 -13.76 1.29 4.55
CA THR A 263 -13.77 0.31 3.47
C THR A 263 -14.82 -0.77 3.71
N THR A 264 -15.44 -1.25 2.63
CA THR A 264 -16.39 -2.38 2.69
C THR A 264 -15.71 -3.74 2.46
N ASP A 265 -14.62 -3.78 1.69
CA ASP A 265 -13.92 -5.01 1.31
C ASP A 265 -12.54 -5.16 1.99
N GLY A 266 -12.16 -4.19 2.82
CA GLY A 266 -10.86 -4.16 3.50
C GLY A 266 -9.71 -3.61 2.65
N ILE A 267 -9.98 -3.19 1.41
CA ILE A 267 -8.98 -2.71 0.45
C ILE A 267 -9.34 -1.32 -0.09
N HIS A 268 -10.50 -1.16 -0.69
CA HIS A 268 -10.87 0.06 -1.40
C HIS A 268 -11.50 1.06 -0.43
N MET A 269 -11.00 2.28 -0.47
CA MET A 269 -11.43 3.35 0.43
C MET A 269 -12.72 4.00 -0.07
N ASN A 270 -13.55 4.43 0.86
CA ASN A 270 -14.66 5.34 0.60
C ASN A 270 -14.15 6.78 0.39
N LYS A 271 -15.07 7.68 0.03
CA LYS A 271 -14.77 9.09 -0.23
C LYS A 271 -14.05 9.78 0.93
N THR A 272 -14.51 9.61 2.17
CA THR A 272 -13.91 10.27 3.34
C THR A 272 -12.42 9.97 3.48
N TYR A 273 -12.00 8.75 3.21
CA TYR A 273 -10.60 8.35 3.30
C TYR A 273 -9.80 8.70 2.04
N CYS A 274 -10.44 8.77 0.86
CA CYS A 274 -9.84 9.40 -0.32
C CYS A 274 -9.59 10.91 -0.10
N ASP A 275 -10.49 11.62 0.59
CA ASP A 275 -10.33 13.04 0.92
C ASP A 275 -9.12 13.23 1.86
N LYS A 276 -8.99 12.41 2.92
CA LYS A 276 -7.79 12.43 3.80
C LYS A 276 -6.50 12.19 3.03
N TRP A 277 -6.51 11.27 2.07
CA TRP A 277 -5.36 11.04 1.20
C TRP A 277 -5.04 12.27 0.36
N MET A 278 -6.04 12.90 -0.27
CA MET A 278 -5.83 14.10 -1.06
C MET A 278 -5.35 15.30 -0.22
N ASP A 279 -5.89 15.47 0.98
CA ASP A 279 -5.47 16.53 1.91
C ASP A 279 -4.02 16.37 2.34
N TYR A 280 -3.57 15.13 2.56
CA TYR A 280 -2.16 14.85 2.78
C TYR A 280 -1.31 15.32 1.59
N LEU A 281 -1.73 15.06 0.35
CA LEU A 281 -1.00 15.54 -0.82
C LEU A 281 -0.98 17.07 -0.92
N ARG A 282 -2.07 17.75 -0.54
CA ARG A 282 -2.13 19.23 -0.49
C ARG A 282 -1.17 19.84 0.53
N MET A 283 -0.91 19.13 1.63
CA MET A 283 0.02 19.57 2.68
C MET A 283 1.49 19.19 2.40
N HIS A 284 1.77 18.27 1.47
CA HIS A 284 3.10 17.70 1.25
C HIS A 284 3.61 17.97 -0.17
N THR A 285 3.68 19.24 -0.55
CA THR A 285 4.07 19.68 -1.91
C THR A 285 5.55 19.99 -2.07
N GLU A 286 6.21 20.43 -0.99
CA GLU A 286 7.64 20.79 -0.95
C GLU A 286 8.46 19.79 -0.11
N VAL A 287 8.24 18.49 -0.36
CA VAL A 287 8.99 17.42 0.30
C VAL A 287 10.35 17.23 -0.41
N PRO A 288 11.48 17.19 0.33
CA PRO A 288 12.78 16.97 -0.27
C PRO A 288 12.89 15.58 -0.92
N VAL A 289 13.85 15.42 -1.83
CA VAL A 289 14.21 14.10 -2.36
C VAL A 289 14.59 13.15 -1.21
N ALA A 290 14.24 11.87 -1.33
CA ALA A 290 14.52 10.91 -0.29
C ALA A 290 16.04 10.79 -0.06
N THR A 291 16.45 10.83 1.21
CA THR A 291 17.84 10.68 1.65
C THR A 291 17.99 9.42 2.51
N PRO A 292 19.19 8.81 2.60
CA PRO A 292 19.39 7.68 3.50
C PRO A 292 19.01 8.03 4.94
N THR A 293 18.23 7.18 5.61
CA THR A 293 17.94 7.34 7.03
C THR A 293 19.23 7.16 7.83
N THR A 294 19.74 8.23 8.43
CA THR A 294 20.90 8.13 9.32
C THR A 294 20.48 7.33 10.55
N LYS A 295 20.93 6.07 10.66
CA LYS A 295 20.86 5.35 11.93
C LYS A 295 21.73 6.12 12.91
N LYS A 296 21.10 6.83 13.85
CA LYS A 296 21.80 7.34 15.03
C LYS A 296 22.19 6.12 15.87
N THR A 297 23.36 5.56 15.61
CA THR A 297 23.98 4.58 16.52
C THR A 297 24.38 5.37 17.76
N THR A 298 23.59 5.23 18.82
CA THR A 298 24.04 5.64 20.15
C THR A 298 25.07 4.61 20.60
N GLU A 299 26.35 4.85 20.27
CA GLU A 299 27.46 4.16 20.90
C GLU A 299 27.56 4.68 22.34
N THR A 300 27.04 3.90 23.29
CA THR A 300 27.39 4.06 24.70
C THR A 300 28.82 3.56 24.87
N SER A 301 29.78 4.47 24.83
CA SER A 301 31.15 4.23 25.28
C SER A 301 31.14 4.15 26.81
N SER A 302 31.12 2.93 27.36
CA SER A 302 31.46 2.69 28.76
C SER A 302 32.97 2.51 28.85
N THR A 303 33.66 3.59 29.24
CA THR A 303 35.06 3.54 29.65
C THR A 303 35.11 3.04 31.09
N GLU A 304 35.32 1.74 31.30
CA GLU A 304 35.75 1.21 32.61
C GLU A 304 37.27 1.38 32.72
N THR A 305 37.68 2.34 33.55
CA THR A 305 39.05 2.47 34.04
C THR A 305 39.23 1.53 35.22
N THR A 306 39.91 0.40 34.99
CA THR A 306 40.38 -0.47 36.08
C THR A 306 41.85 -0.20 36.31
N THR A 307 42.14 0.53 37.39
CA THR A 307 43.48 0.76 37.92
C THR A 307 44.04 -0.57 38.47
N ILE A 308 45.12 -1.05 37.86
CA ILE A 308 45.92 -2.18 38.34
C ILE A 308 46.85 -1.67 39.45
N THR A 309 46.81 -2.31 40.62
CA THR A 309 47.87 -2.22 41.64
C THR A 309 48.51 -3.60 41.76
N GLU A 310 49.78 -3.72 41.38
CA GLU A 310 50.63 -4.90 41.62
C GLU A 310 50.96 -5.04 43.12
N PRO A 311 51.39 -6.25 43.55
CA PRO A 311 52.83 -6.40 43.75
C PRO A 311 53.43 -7.75 43.30
N SER A 312 54.55 -7.65 42.57
CA SER A 312 55.88 -8.23 42.84
C SER A 312 56.11 -9.75 42.97
N THR A 313 56.75 -10.28 41.92
CA THR A 313 57.94 -11.16 41.84
C THR A 313 57.90 -12.62 42.31
N THR A 314 58.20 -13.56 41.39
CA THR A 314 59.39 -14.45 41.43
C THR A 314 59.63 -15.08 40.05
N GLN A 315 60.88 -14.98 39.56
CA GLN A 315 61.40 -15.54 38.31
C GLN A 315 61.56 -17.07 38.39
N THR A 316 61.43 -17.78 37.27
CA THR A 316 62.33 -18.90 36.89
C THR A 316 62.28 -19.12 35.37
N THR A 317 63.47 -19.34 34.83
CA THR A 317 63.99 -19.40 33.46
C THR A 317 63.75 -20.75 32.76
N GLN A 318 63.64 -20.75 31.41
CA GLN A 318 64.31 -21.65 30.43
C GLN A 318 63.61 -21.52 29.06
N ALA A 319 64.24 -20.97 28.01
CA ALA A 319 65.25 -21.54 27.10
C ALA A 319 64.66 -22.27 25.87
N THR A 320 64.62 -21.53 24.75
CA THR A 320 64.91 -21.88 23.34
C THR A 320 64.85 -23.34 22.87
N SER A 321 64.14 -23.56 21.76
CA SER A 321 64.72 -24.19 20.56
C SER A 321 63.88 -23.97 19.30
N THR A 322 64.51 -23.33 18.31
CA THR A 322 64.11 -23.21 16.91
C THR A 322 64.44 -24.51 16.18
N THR A 323 63.55 -25.03 15.33
CA THR A 323 63.96 -25.77 14.13
C THR A 323 62.94 -25.61 13.00
N ASN A 324 63.50 -25.34 11.84
CA ASN A 324 62.87 -25.06 10.56
C ASN A 324 63.15 -26.25 9.63
N SER A 325 62.12 -26.83 9.00
CA SER A 325 62.19 -27.68 7.79
C SER A 325 60.76 -28.19 7.54
N GLY A 326 60.20 -28.28 6.34
CA GLY A 326 60.74 -28.21 5.01
C GLY A 326 59.58 -28.37 4.03
N THR A 327 59.83 -27.88 2.83
CA THR A 327 59.02 -27.88 1.62
C THR A 327 58.52 -29.28 1.22
N PHE A 328 57.27 -29.41 0.76
CA PHE A 328 56.94 -30.39 -0.28
C PHE A 328 55.84 -29.89 -1.22
N LYS A 329 56.11 -30.07 -2.52
CA LYS A 329 55.31 -29.76 -3.71
C LYS A 329 54.33 -30.89 -4.04
N GLY A 330 53.25 -30.52 -4.72
CA GLY A 330 52.54 -31.35 -5.72
C GLY A 330 51.36 -32.15 -5.19
N ILE A 331 50.31 -32.50 -5.94
CA ILE A 331 49.96 -32.39 -7.37
C ILE A 331 48.41 -32.53 -7.43
N ALA A 332 47.84 -32.03 -8.53
CA ALA A 332 46.45 -32.14 -8.97
C ALA A 332 45.76 -33.51 -8.77
N VAL A 333 44.45 -33.46 -8.45
CA VAL A 333 43.32 -33.88 -9.30
C VAL A 333 42.14 -32.96 -8.98
#